data_AF-A0A967PSX6-F1
#
_entry.id   AF-A0A967PSX6-F1
#
_cell.length_a   1.000
_cell.length_b   1.000
_cell.length_c   1.000
_cell.angle_alpha   90.00
_cell.angle_beta   90.00
_cell.angle_gamma   90.00
#
_symmetry.space_group_name_H-M   'P 1'
#
loop_
_entity.id
_entity.type
_entity.pdbx_description
1 polymer ?
#
loop_
_entity_poly.entity_id
_entity_poly.type
_entity_poly.pdbx_seq_one_letter_code
_entity_poly.pdbx_strand_id
1 'polypeptide(L)' 'KGHPVFIAQHATATCCRKCIQKWHGIEKGRALKAAEIDYVVALIMGWIERQMNE' A
#
# COMPACT_ATOMS: atom_id res chain seq x y z
N LYS A 1 13.36 10.98 2.22
CA LYS A 1 12.10 11.66 2.63
C LYS A 1 11.67 12.54 1.46
N GLY A 2 10.42 12.46 1.00
CA GLY A 2 9.95 13.16 -0.21
C GLY A 2 9.68 12.27 -1.44
N HIS A 3 9.87 10.94 -1.33
CA HIS A 3 9.51 10.02 -2.41
C HIS A 3 7.98 9.83 -2.46
N PRO A 4 7.32 9.94 -3.63
CA PRO A 4 5.87 9.81 -3.79
C PRO A 4 5.29 8.54 -3.16
N VAL A 5 6.06 7.44 -3.20
CA VAL A 5 5.69 6.16 -2.58
C VAL A 5 5.30 6.27 -1.10
N PHE A 6 5.92 7.17 -0.32
CA PHE A 6 5.58 7.29 1.11
C PHE A 6 4.20 7.92 1.29
N ILE A 7 3.87 8.93 0.47
CA ILE A 7 2.56 9.56 0.47
C ILE A 7 1.52 8.53 0.03
N ALA A 8 1.80 7.82 -1.06
CA ALA A 8 0.95 6.76 -1.58
C ALA A 8 0.69 5.66 -0.54
N GLN A 9 1.72 5.21 0.18
CA GLN A 9 1.59 4.23 1.25
C GLN A 9 0.66 4.67 2.38
N HIS A 10 0.71 5.94 2.77
CA HIS A 10 -0.19 6.49 3.78
C HIS A 10 -1.61 6.68 3.24
N ALA A 11 -1.75 7.23 2.03
CA ALA A 11 -3.03 7.46 1.38
C ALA A 11 -3.79 6.14 1.12
N THR A 12 -3.07 5.07 0.79
CA THR A 12 -3.62 3.74 0.53
C THR A 12 -3.66 2.83 1.76
N ALA A 13 -3.27 3.32 2.94
CA ALA A 13 -3.21 2.55 4.18
C ALA A 13 -2.31 1.28 4.12
N THR A 14 -1.26 1.31 3.30
CA THR A 14 -0.27 0.23 3.14
C THR A 14 1.04 0.48 3.88
N CYS A 15 1.17 1.60 4.60
CA CYS A 15 2.40 2.03 5.28
C CYS A 15 2.87 1.13 6.44
N CYS A 16 1.99 0.34 7.05
CA CYS A 16 2.36 -0.58 8.11
C CYS A 16 1.38 -1.76 8.21
N ARG A 17 1.81 -2.82 8.92
CA ARG A 17 0.98 -4.02 9.13
C ARG A 17 -0.34 -3.77 9.83
N LYS A 18 -0.41 -2.80 10.74
CA LYS A 18 -1.67 -2.44 11.42
C LYS A 18 -2.68 -1.84 10.44
N CYS A 19 -2.24 -0.96 9.54
CA CYS A 19 -3.09 -0.37 8.52
C CYS A 19 -3.55 -1.43 7.51
N ILE A 20 -2.61 -2.25 7.01
CA ILE A 20 -2.92 -3.34 6.08
C ILE A 20 -3.96 -4.30 6.67
N GLN A 21 -3.82 -4.69 7.93
CA GLN A 21 -4.80 -5.54 8.61
C GLN A 21 -6.17 -4.86 8.73
N LYS A 22 -6.20 -3.60 9.16
CA LYS A 22 -7.45 -2.86 9.39
C LYS A 22 -8.23 -2.61 8.09
N TRP A 23 -7.53 -2.25 7.02
CA TRP A 23 -8.16 -1.73 5.80
C TRP A 23 -8.22 -2.73 4.65
N HIS A 24 -7.33 -3.72 4.61
CA HIS A 24 -7.27 -4.73 3.55
C HIS A 24 -7.52 -6.15 4.04
N GLY A 25 -7.76 -6.34 5.35
CA GLY A 25 -8.05 -7.65 5.93
C GLY A 25 -6.87 -8.64 5.90
N ILE A 26 -5.66 -8.20 5.52
CA ILE A 26 -4.49 -9.05 5.47
C ILE A 26 -3.85 -9.11 6.86
N GLU A 27 -3.81 -10.31 7.44
CA GLU A 27 -3.36 -10.54 8.80
C GLU A 27 -1.91 -10.07 9.06
N LYS A 28 -1.69 -9.46 10.23
CA LYS A 28 -0.34 -9.18 10.74
C LYS A 28 0.22 -10.42 11.45
N GLY A 29 1.53 -10.46 11.64
CA GLY A 29 2.20 -11.57 12.35
C GLY A 29 2.78 -12.64 11.42
N ARG A 30 2.59 -12.49 10.12
CA ARG A 30 3.30 -13.26 9.09
C ARG A 30 3.81 -12.39 7.95
N ALA A 31 4.72 -12.93 7.16
CA ALA A 31 5.10 -12.33 5.89
C ALA A 31 3.87 -12.20 4.95
N LEU A 32 3.91 -11.20 4.06
CA LEU A 32 2.91 -11.13 2.99
C LEU A 32 3.17 -12.28 2.03
N LYS A 33 2.12 -12.89 1.51
CA LYS A 33 2.20 -13.80 0.37
C LYS A 33 2.50 -12.98 -0.89
N ALA A 34 3.07 -13.61 -1.92
CA ALA A 34 3.36 -12.95 -3.19
C ALA A 34 2.14 -12.18 -3.73
N ALA A 35 0.98 -12.81 -3.79
CA ALA A 35 -0.27 -12.17 -4.25
C ALA A 35 -0.70 -10.95 -3.40
N GLU A 36 -0.40 -10.95 -2.09
CA GLU A 36 -0.72 -9.81 -1.22
C GLU A 36 0.28 -8.66 -1.42
N ILE A 37 1.53 -8.98 -1.74
CA ILE A 37 2.54 -7.99 -2.14
C ILE A 37 2.11 -7.36 -3.46
N ASP A 38 1.77 -8.18 -4.47
CA ASP A 38 1.35 -7.71 -5.79
C ASP A 38 0.12 -6.80 -5.68
N TYR A 39 -0.85 -7.17 -4.85
CA TYR A 39 -2.01 -6.34 -4.53
C TYR A 39 -1.62 -4.99 -3.92
N VAL A 40 -0.76 -4.99 -2.89
CA VAL A 40 -0.29 -3.75 -2.24
C VAL A 40 0.48 -2.86 -3.21
N VAL A 41 1.35 -3.45 -4.04
CA VAL A 41 2.11 -2.72 -5.06
C VAL A 41 1.18 -2.09 -6.09
N ALA A 42 0.21 -2.85 -6.62
CA ALA A 42 -0.77 -2.34 -7.57
C ALA A 42 -1.57 -1.16 -7.00
N LEU A 43 -1.97 -1.25 -5.72
CA LEU A 43 -2.70 -0.18 -5.04
C LEU A 43 -1.86 1.11 -4.92
N ILE A 44 -0.59 0.98 -4.52
CA ILE A 44 0.36 2.10 -4.42
C ILE A 44 0.60 2.72 -5.81
N MET A 45 0.87 1.91 -6.82
CA MET A 45 1.14 2.37 -8.18
C MET A 45 -0.08 3.08 -8.78
N GLY A 46 -1.28 2.48 -8.67
CA GLY A 46 -2.51 3.09 -9.19
C GLY A 46 -2.85 4.42 -8.50
N TRP A 47 -2.53 4.57 -7.21
CA TRP A 47 -2.66 5.87 -6.54
C TRP A 47 -1.68 6.90 -7.09
N ILE A 48 -0.40 6.53 -7.26
CA ILE A 48 0.63 7.44 -7.80
C ILE A 48 0.28 7.88 -9.22
N GLU A 49 -0.10 6.94 -10.10
CA GLU A 49 -0.51 7.23 -11.47
C GLU A 49 -1.69 8.21 -11.51
N ARG A 50 -2.68 8.02 -10.62
CA ARG A 50 -3.81 8.94 -10.53
C ARG A 50 -3.37 10.35 -10.11
N GLN A 51 -2.48 10.48 -9.13
CA GLN A 51 -2.01 11.77 -8.65
C GLN A 51 -1.07 12.49 -9.63
N MET A 52 -0.40 11.76 -10.53
CA MET A 52 0.43 12.35 -11.57
C MET A 52 -0.37 12.81 -12.79
N ASN A 53 -1.58 12.29 -12.96
CA ASN A 53 -2.49 12.59 -14.07
C ASN A 53 -3.62 13.57 -13.69
N GLU A 54 -3.61 14.08 -12.46
CA GLU A 54 -4.47 15.18 -11.96
C GLU A 54 -3.73 16.51 -12.10
#